data_AF-A0A7X9MKL1-F1
#
_entry.id   AF-A0A7X9MKL1-F1
#
_cell.length_a   1.000
_cell.length_b   1.000
_cell.length_c   1.000
_cell.angle_alpha   90.00
_cell.angle_beta   90.00
_cell.angle_gamma   90.00
#
_symmetry.space_group_name_H-M   'P 1'
#
loop_
_entity.id
_entity.type
_entity.pdbx_description
1 polymer ?
#
loop_
_entity_poly.entity_id
_entity_poly.type
_entity_poly.pdbx_seq_one_letter_code
_entity_poly.pdbx_strand_id
1 'polypeptide(L)'
;MNPAHTAAARTRRLADPRPVLAIGTALWVVATVVVLLGGDRWSDILPVCIAGILVGLLGSALFLAQRRAARRGHRGAQVGLD
;
A
#
# COMPACT_ATOMS: atom_id res chain seq x y z
N MET A 1 -20.01 -19.93 -17.99
CA MET A 1 -18.92 -19.19 -17.31
C MET A 1 -18.20 -20.16 -16.37
N ASN A 2 -16.90 -20.39 -16.54
CA ASN A 2 -16.15 -21.42 -15.81
C ASN A 2 -15.81 -20.94 -14.38
N PRO A 3 -16.15 -21.69 -13.31
CA PRO A 3 -15.89 -21.29 -11.92
C PRO A 3 -14.41 -20.99 -11.61
N ALA A 4 -13.48 -21.65 -12.32
CA ALA A 4 -12.05 -21.38 -12.20
C ALA A 4 -11.68 -19.94 -12.60
N HIS A 5 -12.36 -19.39 -13.60
CA HIS A 5 -12.09 -18.04 -14.10
C HIS A 5 -12.54 -16.96 -13.12
N THR A 6 -13.64 -17.18 -12.39
CA THR A 6 -14.12 -16.32 -11.30
C THR A 6 -13.22 -16.36 -10.07
N ALA A 7 -12.69 -17.54 -9.72
CA ALA A 7 -11.73 -17.67 -8.61
C ALA A 7 -10.43 -16.90 -8.91
N ALA A 8 -9.88 -17.06 -10.12
CA ALA A 8 -8.69 -16.33 -10.57
C ALA A 8 -8.90 -14.81 -10.66
N ALA A 9 -10.09 -14.36 -11.07
CA ALA A 9 -10.41 -12.93 -11.09
C ALA A 9 -10.51 -12.33 -9.68
N ARG A 10 -11.07 -13.08 -8.72
CA ARG A 10 -11.18 -12.67 -7.31
C ARG A 10 -9.80 -12.55 -6.67
N THR A 11 -8.92 -13.53 -6.84
CA THR A 11 -7.56 -13.48 -6.30
C THR A 11 -6.77 -12.30 -6.85
N ARG A 12 -6.90 -12.00 -8.15
CA ARG A 12 -6.27 -10.81 -8.76
C ARG A 12 -6.73 -9.49 -8.15
N ARG A 13 -8.00 -9.39 -7.75
CA ARG A 13 -8.56 -8.20 -7.10
C ARG A 13 -8.07 -8.04 -5.66
N LEU A 14 -7.97 -9.12 -4.91
CA LEU A 14 -7.43 -9.08 -3.54
C LEU A 14 -5.93 -8.80 -3.51
N ALA A 15 -5.21 -9.21 -4.56
CA ALA A 15 -3.77 -9.00 -4.68
C ALA A 15 -3.37 -7.58 -5.13
N ASP A 16 -4.32 -6.67 -5.40
CA ASP A 16 -3.97 -5.28 -5.70
C ASP A 16 -3.46 -4.61 -4.41
N PRO A 17 -2.19 -4.18 -4.33
CA PRO A 17 -1.63 -3.59 -3.10
C PRO A 17 -2.12 -2.16 -2.85
N ARG A 18 -2.73 -1.50 -3.86
CA ARG A 18 -3.21 -0.12 -3.76
C ARG A 18 -4.20 0.13 -2.61
N PRO A 19 -5.29 -0.64 -2.46
CA PRO A 19 -6.23 -0.46 -1.35
C PRO A 19 -5.54 -0.61 0.01
N VAL A 20 -4.66 -1.60 0.17
CA VAL A 20 -3.97 -1.86 1.44
C VAL A 20 -3.06 -0.68 1.82
N LEU A 21 -2.27 -0.18 0.87
CA LEU A 21 -1.39 0.99 1.10
C LEU A 21 -2.19 2.25 1.45
N ALA A 22 -3.29 2.50 0.74
CA ALA A 22 -4.15 3.66 0.99
C ALA A 22 -4.83 3.58 2.37
N ILE A 23 -5.41 2.42 2.70
CA ILE A 23 -6.08 2.19 3.98
C ILE A 23 -5.08 2.29 5.13
N GLY A 24 -3.93 1.63 5.03
CA GLY A 24 -2.91 1.67 6.08
C GLY A 24 -2.39 3.08 6.34
N THR A 25 -2.11 3.85 5.28
CA THR A 25 -1.67 5.26 5.42
C THR A 25 -2.77 6.12 6.04
N ALA A 26 -4.02 5.95 5.61
CA ALA A 26 -5.17 6.69 6.16
C ALA A 26 -5.40 6.38 7.65
N LEU A 27 -5.25 5.11 8.07
CA LEU A 27 -5.35 4.72 9.47
C LEU A 27 -4.29 5.41 10.34
N TRP A 28 -3.07 5.59 9.84
CA TRP A 28 -2.05 6.34 10.56
C TRP A 28 -2.36 7.84 10.69
N VAL A 29 -2.98 8.44 9.67
CA VAL A 29 -3.50 9.82 9.75
C VAL A 29 -4.60 9.92 10.80
N VAL A 30 -5.55 8.98 10.81
CA VAL A 30 -6.62 8.92 11.83
C VAL A 30 -6.02 8.75 13.23
N ALA A 31 -5.05 7.85 13.40
CA ALA A 31 -4.36 7.67 14.68
C ALA A 31 -3.69 8.96 15.15
N THR A 32 -3.05 9.70 14.24
CA THR A 32 -2.46 11.01 14.55
C THR A 32 -3.53 11.99 15.07
N VAL A 33 -4.68 12.08 14.40
CA VAL A 33 -5.80 12.93 14.85
C VAL A 33 -6.29 12.52 16.23
N VAL A 34 -6.47 11.22 16.48
CA VAL A 34 -6.90 10.70 17.79
C VAL A 34 -5.90 11.07 18.89
N VAL A 35 -4.59 10.93 18.62
CA VAL A 35 -3.54 11.28 19.59
C VAL A 35 -3.54 12.79 19.88
N LEU A 36 -3.65 13.63 18.85
CA LEU A 36 -3.70 15.09 19.02
C LEU A 36 -4.94 15.52 19.84
N LEU A 37 -6.10 14.89 19.61
CA LEU A 37 -7.31 15.14 20.38
C LEU A 37 -7.24 14.58 21.82
N GLY A 38 -6.40 13.56 22.05
CA GLY A 38 -6.16 12.97 23.35
C GLY A 38 -5.27 13.79 24.29
N GLY A 39 -4.66 14.87 23.79
CA GLY A 39 -3.80 15.79 24.55
C GLY A 39 -2.50 15.16 25.05
N ASP A 40 -1.92 15.77 26.09
CA ASP A 40 -0.58 15.44 26.63
C ASP A 40 -0.45 13.98 27.09
N ARG A 41 -1.55 13.28 27.38
CA ARG A 41 -1.52 11.87 27.78
C ARG A 41 -0.96 10.95 26.69
N TRP A 42 -1.08 11.33 25.42
CA TRP A 42 -0.72 10.49 24.28
C TRP A 42 0.39 11.09 23.42
N SER A 43 1.01 12.21 23.83
CA SER A 43 2.03 12.93 23.04
C SER A 43 3.20 12.05 22.61
N ASP A 44 3.58 11.10 23.47
CA ASP A 44 4.72 10.19 23.24
C ASP A 44 4.48 9.21 22.08
N ILE A 45 3.23 9.08 21.62
CA ILE A 45 2.82 8.17 20.53
C ILE A 45 2.83 8.88 19.18
N LEU A 46 2.87 10.23 19.14
CA LEU A 46 2.94 11.00 17.90
C LEU A 46 4.11 10.60 16.98
N PRO A 47 5.35 10.37 17.49
CA PRO A 47 6.45 9.95 16.64
C PRO A 47 6.17 8.62 15.91
N VAL A 48 5.48 7.69 16.58
CA VAL A 48 5.08 6.40 15.99
C VAL A 48 4.04 6.60 14.90
N CYS A 49 3.05 7.48 15.14
CA CYS A 49 2.05 7.82 14.13
C CYS A 49 2.68 8.45 12.88
N ILE A 50 3.61 9.38 13.07
CA ILE A 50 4.35 10.02 11.99
C ILE A 50 5.19 8.99 11.22
N ALA A 51 5.91 8.12 11.91
CA ALA A 51 6.68 7.04 11.29
C ALA A 51 5.79 6.15 10.40
N GLY A 52 4.60 5.80 10.90
CA GLY A 52 3.60 5.06 10.13
C GLY A 52 3.14 5.75 8.84
N ILE A 53 2.87 7.06 8.91
CA ILE A 53 2.54 7.87 7.72
C ILE A 53 3.71 7.87 6.73
N LEU A 54 4.94 8.12 7.19
CA LEU A 54 6.13 8.16 6.34
C LEU A 54 6.36 6.82 5.64
N VAL A 55 6.24 5.70 6.37
CA VAL A 55 6.36 4.36 5.81
C VAL A 55 5.26 4.10 4.77
N GLY A 56 4.01 4.48 5.04
CA GLY A 56 2.89 4.35 4.10
C GLY A 56 3.10 5.15 2.80
N LEU A 57 3.59 6.39 2.92
CA LEU A 57 3.94 7.23 1.79
C LEU A 57 5.11 6.66 0.98
N LEU A 58 6.16 6.18 1.67
CA LEU A 58 7.33 5.54 1.04
C LEU A 58 6.91 4.29 0.25
N GLY A 59 6.12 3.41 0.85
CA GLY A 59 5.61 2.21 0.19
C GLY A 59 4.76 2.55 -1.05
N SER A 60 3.91 3.57 -0.94
CA SER A 60 3.10 4.07 -2.06
C SER A 60 3.95 4.66 -3.19
N ALA A 61 4.96 5.45 -2.86
CA ALA A 61 5.90 6.01 -3.83
C ALA A 61 6.68 4.91 -4.56
N LEU A 62 7.18 3.92 -3.82
CA LEU A 62 7.89 2.78 -4.39
C LEU A 62 6.98 1.97 -5.33
N PHE A 63 5.76 1.65 -4.90
CA PHE A 63 4.80 0.95 -5.74
C PHE A 63 4.49 1.71 -7.04
N LEU A 64 4.30 3.03 -6.96
CA LEU A 64 4.06 3.87 -8.14
C LEU A 64 5.29 3.92 -9.06
N ALA A 65 6.49 3.97 -8.50
CA ALA A 65 7.74 3.93 -9.26
C ALA A 65 7.89 2.58 -9.98
N GLN A 66 7.66 1.46 -9.29
CA GLN A 66 7.65 0.11 -9.86
C GLN A 66 6.62 -0.01 -10.98
N ARG A 67 5.40 0.46 -10.77
CA ARG A 67 4.34 0.43 -11.80
C ARG A 67 4.68 1.32 -13.00
N ARG A 68 5.34 2.47 -12.79
CA ARG A 68 5.84 3.31 -13.88
C ARG A 68 6.94 2.60 -14.65
N ALA A 69 7.89 1.95 -13.98
CA ALA A 69 8.97 1.18 -14.61
C ALA A 69 8.43 -0.02 -15.42
N ALA A 70 7.47 -0.78 -14.87
CA ALA A 70 6.82 -1.88 -15.55
C ALA A 70 6.11 -1.44 -16.84
N ARG A 71 5.40 -0.29 -16.81
CA ARG A 71 4.74 0.28 -17.99
C ARG A 71 5.72 0.86 -19.01
N ARG A 72 6.89 1.34 -18.58
CA ARG A 72 7.96 1.82 -19.47
C ARG A 72 8.69 0.66 -20.17
N GLY A 73 8.37 -0.59 -19.84
CA GLY A 73 8.85 -1.76 -20.57
C GLY A 73 10.36 -1.92 -20.43
N HIS A 74 10.89 -2.02 -19.21
CA HIS A 74 12.24 -2.54 -19.04
C HIS A 74 12.24 -4.00 -19.56
N ARG A 75 12.74 -4.19 -20.78
CA ARG A 75 12.78 -5.42 -21.59
C ARG A 75 13.71 -6.51 -21.00
N GLY A 76 13.77 -6.62 -19.68
CA GLY A 76 14.59 -7.61 -18.96
C GLY A 76 13.79 -8.70 -18.25
N ALA A 77 12.45 -8.69 -18.37
CA ALA A 77 11.63 -9.76 -17.83
C ALA A 77 11.83 -11.02 -18.68
N GLN A 78 12.35 -12.08 -18.06
CA GLN A 78 12.51 -13.41 -18.66
C GLN A 78 11.24 -13.81 -19.39
N VAL A 79 11.32 -13.83 -20.73
CA VAL A 79 10.46 -14.70 -21.52
C VAL A 79 10.78 -16.11 -21.06
N GLY A 80 9.77 -16.81 -20.53
CA GLY A 80 9.90 -18.24 -20.25
C GLY A 80 10.43 -18.89 -21.52
N LEU A 81 11.53 -19.64 -21.39
CA LEU A 81 11.97 -20.53 -22.44
C LEU A 81 10.85 -21.56 -22.59
N ASP A 82 10.23 -21.60 -23.76
CA ASP A 82 9.32 -22.69 -24.13
C ASP A 82 9.99 -24.06 -23.93
#